data_AF-A0A9D5IAF9-F1
#
_entry.id   AF-A0A9D5IAF9-F1
#
_cell.length_a   1.000
_cell.length_b   1.000
_cell.length_c   1.000
_cell.angle_alpha   90.00
_cell.angle_beta   90.00
_cell.angle_gamma   90.00
#
_symmetry.space_group_name_H-M   'P 1'
#
loop_
_entity.id
_entity.type
_entity.pdbx_description
1 polymer ?
#
loop_
_entity_poly.entity_id
_entity_poly.type
_entity_poly.pdbx_seq_one_letter_code
_entity_poly.pdbx_strand_id
1 'polypeptide(L)'
;MFVTAGAAVGRAAADPAGVVRRYGESTTLVVARIDLERARPAEFLDWVVRLAQGLPEGSSLRRDAQENAEAVRQAGQSAEDLRQRLVGAGAREAVLLWSLTGTAEPYPMLVLETSDAAAAARVHNAIPLSRMRPAADQPDGPDGPTFVKRVIVTDVVIAAAGPARRLKPVADADPATVALAGLVSETLRDGPAIHLVMSPSSDVRRVLEETLPTLGPELGGAPVTAVTRGIEWMTLGIEVSSSPRLDFVIQAASERAAVDLHNLLKQTRAMIMAAFQQRRPAVLELQGELLLLAAVADHLLPAQHADVLKLSLPAEGLERMITAQVVPMIERARQASEQLLAMSDVRALVIALYAYEDQHKQLPDSIDALAQAGHVLPRQLVSPRGGTRYVYRKPALPLNKLESPEKVVLVHESFEGAAREFYVAAFADGHAEVLPLAELKERIGQP
;
A
#
# COMPACT_ATOMS: atom_id res chain seq x y z
N MET A 1 51.22 24.77 -22.75
CA MET A 1 49.82 24.31 -22.67
C MET A 1 49.86 22.88 -22.17
N PHE A 2 49.87 22.67 -20.85
CA PHE A 2 49.92 21.34 -20.24
C PHE A 2 48.50 20.90 -19.93
N VAL A 3 48.00 19.90 -20.65
CA VAL A 3 46.75 19.22 -20.36
C VAL A 3 47.06 18.16 -19.30
N THR A 4 46.77 18.46 -18.04
CA THR A 4 46.79 17.45 -16.98
C THR A 4 45.57 16.54 -17.16
N ALA A 5 45.80 15.33 -17.67
CA ALA A 5 44.85 14.24 -17.58
C ALA A 5 44.68 13.88 -16.09
N GLY A 6 43.67 14.45 -15.45
CA GLY A 6 43.23 14.00 -14.13
C GLY A 6 42.72 12.57 -14.28
N ALA A 7 43.47 11.60 -13.78
CA ALA A 7 42.97 10.25 -13.62
C ALA A 7 41.71 10.33 -12.75
N ALA A 8 40.56 10.05 -13.36
CA ALA A 8 39.32 9.89 -12.61
C ALA A 8 39.57 8.74 -11.64
N VAL A 9 39.78 9.07 -10.36
CA VAL A 9 39.82 8.07 -9.29
C VAL A 9 38.49 7.33 -9.38
N GLY A 10 38.54 6.09 -9.85
CA GLY A 10 37.36 5.24 -10.02
C GLY A 10 36.65 5.18 -8.67
N ARG A 11 35.48 5.81 -8.58
CA ARG A 11 34.68 5.76 -7.37
C ARG A 11 34.29 4.31 -7.15
N ALA A 12 34.58 3.77 -5.96
CA ALA A 12 34.09 2.45 -5.58
C ALA A 12 32.57 2.41 -5.74
N ALA A 13 32.07 1.39 -6.44
CA ALA A 13 30.65 1.14 -6.57
C ALA A 13 30.07 0.78 -5.20
N ALA A 14 28.80 1.12 -4.97
CA ALA A 14 28.07 0.65 -3.80
C ALA A 14 28.02 -0.89 -3.78
N ASP A 15 28.01 -1.49 -2.59
CA ASP A 15 27.92 -2.92 -2.34
C ASP A 15 26.64 -3.23 -1.55
N PRO A 16 25.45 -3.16 -2.20
CA PRO A 16 24.18 -3.49 -1.56
C PRO A 16 24.17 -4.93 -1.03
N ALA A 17 24.92 -5.85 -1.66
CA ALA A 17 25.10 -7.20 -1.18
C ALA A 17 25.89 -7.26 0.14
N GLY A 18 26.87 -6.38 0.31
CA GLY A 18 27.57 -6.17 1.58
C GLY A 18 26.62 -5.74 2.68
N VAL A 19 25.67 -4.85 2.38
CA VAL A 19 24.61 -4.44 3.32
C VAL A 19 23.75 -5.64 3.73
N VAL A 20 23.29 -6.46 2.77
CA VAL A 20 22.52 -7.67 3.07
C VAL A 20 23.34 -8.66 3.91
N ARG A 21 24.63 -8.87 3.61
CA ARG A 21 25.50 -9.73 4.44
C ARG A 21 25.66 -9.21 5.87
N ARG A 22 25.75 -7.89 6.07
CA ARG A 22 25.99 -7.27 7.39
C ARG A 22 24.73 -7.22 8.27
N TYR A 23 23.57 -6.98 7.66
CA TYR A 23 22.34 -6.65 8.38
C TYR A 23 21.16 -7.58 8.08
N GLY A 24 21.30 -8.45 7.07
CA GLY A 24 20.33 -9.48 6.78
C GLY A 24 20.27 -10.54 7.88
N GLU A 25 19.09 -11.11 8.01
CA GLU A 25 18.77 -12.24 8.88
C GLU A 25 18.29 -13.41 8.02
N SER A 26 18.34 -14.64 8.54
CA SER A 26 17.80 -15.83 7.87
C SER A 26 16.30 -15.74 7.54
N THR A 27 15.58 -14.83 8.21
CA THR A 27 14.17 -14.55 7.98
C THR A 27 13.92 -13.31 7.12
N THR A 28 14.98 -12.71 6.57
CA THR A 28 14.88 -11.62 5.58
C THR A 28 14.34 -12.19 4.28
N LEU A 29 13.14 -11.76 3.90
CA LEU A 29 12.50 -12.22 2.68
C LEU A 29 12.70 -11.27 1.53
N VAL A 30 12.69 -9.97 1.83
CA VAL A 30 12.58 -8.93 0.82
C VAL A 30 13.65 -7.87 1.06
N VAL A 31 14.39 -7.57 0.01
CA VAL A 31 15.41 -6.52 -0.04
C VAL A 31 14.98 -5.54 -1.12
N ALA A 32 14.75 -4.27 -0.76
CA ALA A 32 14.57 -3.21 -1.77
C ALA A 32 15.81 -2.34 -1.82
N ARG A 33 16.41 -2.20 -2.99
CA ARG A 33 17.43 -1.20 -3.28
C ARG A 33 16.79 0.01 -3.93
N ILE A 34 17.24 1.19 -3.54
CA ILE A 34 16.94 2.46 -4.18
C ILE A 34 18.26 3.12 -4.53
N ASP A 35 18.52 3.27 -5.82
CA ASP A 35 19.62 4.07 -6.35
C ASP A 35 19.27 5.55 -6.19
N LEU A 36 19.88 6.21 -5.21
CA LEU A 36 19.60 7.60 -4.90
C LEU A 36 20.16 8.55 -5.96
N GLU A 37 21.13 8.12 -6.78
CA GLU A 37 21.67 8.94 -7.87
C GLU A 37 20.75 8.92 -9.10
N ARG A 38 20.01 7.83 -9.32
CA ARG A 38 19.08 7.66 -10.44
C ARG A 38 17.63 7.97 -10.12
N ALA A 39 17.17 7.75 -8.90
CA ALA A 39 15.79 8.03 -8.53
C ALA A 39 15.42 9.50 -8.77
N ARG A 40 14.25 9.75 -9.40
CA ARG A 40 13.68 11.09 -9.62
C ARG A 40 12.27 11.15 -9.03
N PRO A 41 12.12 11.17 -7.69
CA PRO A 41 10.80 11.12 -7.04
C PRO A 41 9.86 12.25 -7.46
N ALA A 42 10.38 13.46 -7.69
CA ALA A 42 9.57 14.58 -8.17
C ALA A 42 8.97 14.32 -9.57
N GLU A 43 9.77 13.83 -10.52
CA GLU A 43 9.30 13.49 -11.87
C GLU A 43 8.29 12.34 -11.86
N PHE A 44 8.54 11.32 -11.03
CA PHE A 44 7.64 10.19 -10.87
C PHE A 44 6.29 10.60 -10.30
N LEU A 45 6.27 11.42 -9.24
CA LEU A 45 5.02 11.89 -8.66
C LEU A 45 4.26 12.85 -9.58
N ASP A 46 4.95 13.65 -10.39
CA ASP A 46 4.28 14.43 -11.43
C ASP A 46 3.66 13.53 -12.52
N TRP A 47 4.34 12.43 -12.89
CA TRP A 47 3.74 11.41 -13.75
C TRP A 47 2.49 10.77 -13.12
N VAL A 48 2.51 10.44 -11.83
CA VAL A 48 1.32 9.93 -11.11
C VAL A 48 0.18 10.93 -11.14
N VAL A 49 0.45 12.23 -10.95
CA VAL A 49 -0.57 13.28 -11.04
C VAL A 49 -1.15 13.35 -12.46
N ARG A 50 -0.31 13.33 -13.50
CA ARG A 50 -0.78 13.33 -14.90
C ARG A 50 -1.64 12.11 -15.21
N LEU A 51 -1.22 10.94 -14.75
CA LEU A 51 -1.96 9.69 -14.88
C LEU A 51 -3.36 9.80 -14.25
N ALA A 52 -3.42 10.27 -13.01
CA ALA A 52 -4.69 10.44 -12.29
C ALA A 52 -5.59 11.52 -12.92
N GLN A 53 -5.01 12.57 -13.49
CA GLN A 53 -5.75 13.59 -14.24
C GLN A 53 -6.33 13.07 -15.57
N GLY A 54 -5.70 12.04 -16.16
CA GLY A 54 -6.17 11.35 -17.36
C GLY A 54 -7.33 10.38 -17.14
N LEU A 55 -7.72 10.12 -15.87
CA LEU A 55 -8.83 9.22 -15.54
C LEU A 55 -10.19 9.76 -16.00
N PRO A 56 -11.21 8.90 -16.15
CA PRO A 56 -12.56 9.31 -16.57
C PRO A 56 -13.15 10.43 -15.70
N GLU A 57 -13.96 11.30 -16.31
CA GLU A 57 -14.71 12.32 -15.58
C GLU A 57 -15.66 11.65 -14.57
N GLY A 58 -15.54 12.03 -13.29
CA GLY A 58 -16.31 11.45 -12.19
C GLY A 58 -15.51 10.51 -11.27
N SER A 59 -14.31 10.06 -11.68
CA SER A 59 -13.39 9.33 -10.82
C SER A 59 -13.07 10.14 -9.54
N SER A 60 -13.17 9.50 -8.38
CA SER A 60 -12.80 10.14 -7.12
C SER A 60 -11.29 10.39 -7.08
N LEU A 61 -10.48 9.48 -7.65
CA LEU A 61 -9.05 9.66 -7.76
C LEU A 61 -8.66 10.82 -8.67
N ARG A 62 -9.39 11.07 -9.76
CA ARG A 62 -9.18 12.28 -10.57
C ARG A 62 -9.43 13.55 -9.76
N ARG A 63 -10.53 13.59 -9.01
CA ARG A 63 -10.87 14.73 -8.15
C ARG A 63 -9.81 14.92 -7.07
N ASP A 64 -9.46 13.86 -6.35
CA ASP A 64 -8.40 13.88 -5.34
C ASP A 64 -7.08 14.36 -5.94
N ALA A 65 -6.72 13.89 -7.14
CA ALA A 65 -5.50 14.30 -7.82
C ALA A 65 -5.54 15.75 -8.30
N GLN A 66 -6.71 16.33 -8.58
CA GLN A 66 -6.85 17.75 -8.88
C GLN A 66 -6.76 18.60 -7.62
N GLU A 67 -7.47 18.22 -6.56
CA GLU A 67 -7.50 18.92 -5.27
C GLU A 67 -6.13 18.85 -4.57
N ASN A 68 -5.46 17.70 -4.63
CA ASN A 68 -4.18 17.45 -3.98
C ASN A 68 -2.99 17.51 -4.94
N ALA A 69 -3.18 17.96 -6.19
CA ALA A 69 -2.11 18.01 -7.20
C ALA A 69 -0.88 18.75 -6.67
N GLU A 70 -1.12 19.90 -6.06
CA GLU A 70 -0.07 20.73 -5.48
C GLU A 70 0.59 20.05 -4.28
N ALA A 71 -0.18 19.47 -3.38
CA ALA A 71 0.36 18.74 -2.22
C ALA A 71 1.22 17.54 -2.64
N VAL A 72 0.79 16.77 -3.65
CA VAL A 72 1.57 15.65 -4.20
C VAL A 72 2.86 16.14 -4.87
N ARG A 73 2.81 17.24 -5.63
CA ARG A 73 4.02 17.84 -6.22
C ARG A 73 4.97 18.40 -5.16
N GLN A 74 4.45 19.06 -4.14
CA GLN A 74 5.25 19.54 -3.00
C GLN A 74 5.89 18.37 -2.24
N ALA A 75 5.17 17.24 -2.08
CA ALA A 75 5.73 16.02 -1.51
C ALA A 75 6.86 15.46 -2.39
N GLY A 76 6.68 15.47 -3.72
CA GLY A 76 7.74 15.07 -4.66
C GLY A 76 8.96 15.96 -4.65
N GLN A 77 8.78 17.28 -4.58
CA GLN A 77 9.89 18.23 -4.39
C GLN A 77 10.59 18.00 -3.05
N SER A 78 9.83 17.80 -1.96
CA SER A 78 10.40 17.50 -0.64
C SER A 78 11.21 16.19 -0.62
N ALA A 79 10.75 15.17 -1.34
CA ALA A 79 11.46 13.91 -1.50
C ALA A 79 12.73 14.08 -2.35
N GLU A 80 12.68 14.89 -3.41
CA GLU A 80 13.82 15.23 -4.25
C GLU A 80 14.87 16.04 -3.48
N ASP A 81 14.47 17.02 -2.69
CA ASP A 81 15.36 17.79 -1.81
C ASP A 81 16.03 16.91 -0.75
N LEU A 82 15.29 15.94 -0.19
CA LEU A 82 15.88 14.95 0.71
C LEU A 82 16.90 14.08 -0.01
N ARG A 83 16.55 13.55 -1.19
CA ARG A 83 17.46 12.75 -2.03
C ARG A 83 18.74 13.52 -2.36
N GLN A 84 18.63 14.77 -2.83
CA GLN A 84 19.77 15.62 -3.16
C GLN A 84 20.66 15.89 -1.94
N ARG A 85 20.07 16.14 -0.75
CA ARG A 85 20.83 16.29 0.50
C ARG A 85 21.56 15.01 0.90
N LEU A 86 20.91 13.84 0.77
CA LEU A 86 21.53 12.55 1.05
C LEU A 86 22.69 12.28 0.10
N VAL A 87 22.49 12.48 -1.21
CA VAL A 87 23.54 12.32 -2.23
C VAL A 87 24.70 13.29 -2.00
N GLY A 88 24.40 14.57 -1.75
CA GLY A 88 25.42 15.58 -1.42
C GLY A 88 26.18 15.28 -0.12
N ALA A 89 25.54 14.61 0.85
CA ALA A 89 26.18 14.15 2.07
C ALA A 89 27.08 12.91 1.85
N GLY A 90 26.90 12.19 0.74
CA GLY A 90 27.69 11.03 0.34
C GLY A 90 26.95 9.69 0.40
N ALA A 91 25.63 9.70 0.60
CA ALA A 91 24.81 8.49 0.40
C ALA A 91 24.66 8.21 -1.10
N ARG A 92 24.66 6.93 -1.48
CA ARG A 92 24.44 6.54 -2.89
C ARG A 92 23.27 5.61 -3.05
N GLU A 93 23.11 4.72 -2.09
CA GLU A 93 22.04 3.72 -2.11
C GLU A 93 21.31 3.72 -0.77
N ALA A 94 20.02 3.43 -0.87
CA ALA A 94 19.19 3.06 0.26
C ALA A 94 18.77 1.60 0.08
N VAL A 95 18.98 0.79 1.11
CA VAL A 95 18.57 -0.62 1.13
C VAL A 95 17.54 -0.80 2.24
N LEU A 96 16.36 -1.30 1.89
CA LEU A 96 15.32 -1.69 2.83
C LEU A 96 15.33 -3.21 3.00
N LEU A 97 15.34 -3.68 4.25
CA LEU A 97 15.29 -5.09 4.60
C LEU A 97 13.98 -5.38 5.33
N TRP A 98 13.20 -6.34 4.83
CA TRP A 98 11.99 -6.85 5.49
C TRP A 98 12.20 -8.30 5.93
N SER A 99 11.99 -8.54 7.22
CA SER A 99 12.14 -9.83 7.90
C SER A 99 10.81 -10.29 8.49
N LEU A 100 10.47 -11.59 8.39
CA LEU A 100 9.23 -12.15 8.94
C LEU A 100 9.16 -12.11 10.47
N THR A 101 10.30 -12.14 11.14
CA THR A 101 10.35 -12.14 12.61
C THR A 101 10.15 -10.74 13.20
N GLY A 102 9.99 -9.73 12.34
CA GLY A 102 9.62 -8.37 12.69
C GLY A 102 8.11 -8.13 12.82
N THR A 103 7.23 -9.13 12.70
CA THR A 103 5.76 -8.93 12.61
C THR A 103 5.10 -8.19 13.78
N ALA A 104 5.73 -8.10 14.96
CA ALA A 104 5.25 -7.23 16.03
C ALA A 104 5.42 -5.72 15.72
N GLU A 105 6.37 -5.36 14.87
CA GLU A 105 6.66 -4.01 14.40
C GLU A 105 6.96 -4.08 12.88
N PRO A 106 5.94 -3.91 12.00
CA PRO A 106 6.02 -4.22 10.57
C PRO A 106 6.90 -3.26 9.73
N TYR A 107 7.88 -2.62 10.36
CA TYR A 107 8.72 -1.60 9.74
C TYR A 107 9.97 -2.24 9.13
N PRO A 108 10.29 -1.93 7.86
CA PRO A 108 11.57 -2.31 7.29
C PRO A 108 12.72 -1.64 8.04
N MET A 109 13.89 -2.29 8.00
CA MET A 109 15.14 -1.65 8.33
C MET A 109 15.65 -0.91 7.10
N LEU A 110 15.91 0.39 7.22
CA LEU A 110 16.53 1.21 6.17
C LEU A 110 18.02 1.39 6.46
N VAL A 111 18.86 1.01 5.50
CA VAL A 111 20.31 1.21 5.54
C VAL A 111 20.70 2.14 4.41
N LEU A 112 21.42 3.22 4.73
CA LEU A 112 21.99 4.14 3.76
C LEU A 112 23.48 3.88 3.66
N GLU A 113 23.91 3.41 2.49
CA GLU A 113 25.32 3.13 2.22
C GLU A 113 26.05 4.43 1.89
N THR A 114 27.22 4.61 2.50
CA THR A 114 28.08 5.78 2.26
C THR A 114 29.53 5.35 2.03
N SER A 115 30.34 6.24 1.43
CA SER A 115 31.72 5.90 1.07
C SER A 115 32.67 5.72 2.25
N ASP A 116 32.38 6.36 3.39
CA ASP A 116 33.27 6.43 4.53
C ASP A 116 32.53 6.95 5.79
N ALA A 117 33.17 6.85 6.95
CA ALA A 117 32.57 7.28 8.22
C ALA A 117 32.21 8.78 8.27
N ALA A 118 32.94 9.65 7.55
CA ALA A 118 32.64 11.08 7.52
C ALA A 118 31.39 11.35 6.67
N ALA A 119 31.21 10.63 5.55
CA ALA A 119 29.98 10.62 4.78
C ALA A 119 28.81 10.09 5.60
N ALA A 120 28.99 9.00 6.34
CA ALA A 120 27.98 8.47 7.26
C ALA A 120 27.53 9.51 8.29
N ALA A 121 28.45 10.26 8.89
CA ALA A 121 28.13 11.34 9.83
C ALA A 121 27.35 12.49 9.16
N ARG A 122 27.70 12.87 7.94
CA ARG A 122 26.96 13.90 7.18
C ARG A 122 25.55 13.43 6.82
N VAL A 123 25.42 12.19 6.32
CA VAL A 123 24.14 11.56 5.97
C VAL A 123 23.26 11.43 7.21
N HIS A 124 23.85 11.03 8.34
CA HIS A 124 23.19 11.07 9.62
C HIS A 124 22.65 12.48 9.87
N ASN A 125 23.44 13.54 9.83
CA ASN A 125 22.93 14.88 10.13
C ASN A 125 21.92 15.42 9.09
N ALA A 126 21.93 14.91 7.85
CA ALA A 126 21.01 15.31 6.79
C ALA A 126 19.56 14.81 6.99
N ILE A 127 19.34 13.80 7.85
CA ILE A 127 18.01 13.18 8.04
C ILE A 127 17.34 13.74 9.30
N PRO A 128 16.29 14.59 9.17
CA PRO A 128 15.58 15.13 10.31
C PRO A 128 14.68 14.05 10.95
N LEU A 129 15.13 13.48 12.08
CA LEU A 129 14.34 12.51 12.86
C LEU A 129 13.01 13.10 13.35
N SER A 130 12.94 14.42 13.53
CA SER A 130 11.73 15.12 13.95
C SER A 130 10.55 14.93 12.98
N ARG A 131 10.82 14.59 11.72
CA ARG A 131 9.79 14.27 10.71
C ARG A 131 9.35 12.81 10.71
N MET A 132 10.00 11.94 11.47
CA MET A 132 9.64 10.51 11.59
C MET A 132 8.86 10.20 12.87
N ARG A 133 8.42 11.23 13.61
CA ARG A 133 7.40 11.04 14.64
C ARG A 133 6.08 10.64 13.95
N PRO A 134 5.32 9.68 14.51
CA PRO A 134 3.96 9.44 14.08
C PRO A 134 3.19 10.77 14.09
N ALA A 135 2.22 10.91 13.19
CA ALA A 135 1.39 12.10 13.11
C ALA A 135 0.78 12.41 14.50
N ALA A 136 0.69 13.70 14.85
CA ALA A 136 0.34 14.18 16.20
C ALA A 136 -1.07 13.78 16.67
N ASP A 137 -1.85 13.13 15.82
CA ASP A 137 -3.18 12.57 16.07
C ASP A 137 -3.14 11.10 16.52
N GLN A 138 -1.99 10.42 16.47
CA GLN A 138 -1.80 9.20 17.23
C GLN A 138 -1.63 9.56 18.71
N PRO A 139 -2.46 9.02 19.61
CA PRO A 139 -2.34 9.32 21.03
C PRO A 139 -0.90 9.01 21.48
N ASP A 140 -0.29 9.93 22.23
CA ASP A 140 1.02 9.81 22.89
C ASP A 140 1.00 8.68 23.94
N GLY A 141 0.68 7.47 23.51
CA GLY A 141 0.85 6.26 24.30
C GLY A 141 2.34 5.96 24.41
N PRO A 142 2.81 5.49 25.57
CA PRO A 142 4.20 5.04 25.76
C PRO A 142 4.64 3.91 24.80
N ASP A 143 3.71 3.35 24.02
CA ASP A 143 3.88 2.19 23.14
C ASP A 143 4.03 2.55 21.65
N GLY A 144 4.12 3.84 21.28
CA GLY A 144 4.39 4.25 19.90
C GLY A 144 5.75 3.73 19.40
N PRO A 145 5.88 3.38 18.10
CA PRO A 145 7.15 2.89 17.56
C PRO A 145 8.24 3.97 17.70
N THR A 146 9.26 3.67 18.49
CA THR A 146 10.43 4.54 18.61
C THR A 146 11.43 4.18 17.51
N PHE A 147 11.66 5.08 16.56
CA PHE A 147 12.71 4.88 15.56
C PHE A 147 14.08 5.24 16.13
N VAL A 148 15.05 4.34 15.94
CA VAL A 148 16.43 4.54 16.33
C VAL A 148 17.27 4.70 15.07
N LYS A 149 18.13 5.71 15.10
CA LYS A 149 19.10 5.99 14.05
C LYS A 149 20.49 5.79 14.61
N ARG A 150 21.31 5.00 13.92
CA ARG A 150 22.68 4.69 14.32
C ARG A 150 23.62 4.79 13.13
N VAL A 151 24.82 5.29 13.39
CA VAL A 151 25.94 5.16 12.46
C VAL A 151 26.69 3.89 12.85
N ILE A 152 26.84 2.95 11.91
CA ILE A 152 27.55 1.69 12.11
C ILE A 152 28.66 1.63 11.05
N VAL A 153 29.90 1.87 11.47
CA VAL A 153 31.07 1.93 10.57
C VAL A 153 30.90 3.01 9.49
N THR A 154 30.50 2.64 8.28
CA THR A 154 30.24 3.52 7.13
C THR A 154 28.77 3.69 6.80
N ASP A 155 27.89 2.99 7.50
CA ASP A 155 26.48 2.89 7.13
C ASP A 155 25.62 3.68 8.14
N VAL A 156 24.57 4.33 7.64
CA VAL A 156 23.54 4.92 8.50
C VAL A 156 22.34 3.98 8.51
N VAL A 157 22.08 3.37 9.66
CA VAL A 157 20.96 2.46 9.85
C VAL A 157 19.83 3.17 10.59
N ILE A 158 18.63 3.08 10.03
CA ILE A 158 17.38 3.58 10.60
C ILE A 158 16.43 2.39 10.72
N ALA A 159 16.00 2.09 11.94
CA ALA A 159 15.08 1.00 12.20
C ALA A 159 14.19 1.33 13.41
N ALA A 160 13.08 0.61 13.57
CA ALA A 160 12.35 0.63 14.83
C ALA A 160 13.26 0.15 15.98
N ALA A 161 12.99 0.57 17.22
CA ALA A 161 13.87 0.36 18.36
C ALA A 161 14.10 -1.12 18.67
N GLY A 162 13.09 -1.97 18.44
CA GLY A 162 13.21 -3.42 18.59
C GLY A 162 14.28 -4.01 17.65
N PRO A 163 14.11 -3.90 16.32
CA PRO A 163 15.12 -4.30 15.34
C PRO A 163 16.49 -3.64 15.58
N ALA A 164 16.55 -2.35 15.91
CA ALA A 164 17.80 -1.64 16.12
C ALA A 164 18.65 -2.19 17.29
N ARG A 165 18.02 -2.79 18.30
CA ARG A 165 18.71 -3.46 19.42
C ARG A 165 19.30 -4.81 19.03
N ARG A 166 18.76 -5.44 17.98
CA ARG A 166 19.22 -6.73 17.45
C ARG A 166 20.35 -6.61 16.43
N LEU A 167 20.68 -5.39 16.01
CA LEU A 167 21.83 -5.08 15.16
C LEU A 167 23.15 -5.37 15.90
N LYS A 168 23.56 -6.63 15.90
CA LYS A 168 24.96 -7.02 16.07
C LYS A 168 25.49 -7.31 14.67
N PRO A 169 26.69 -6.81 14.29
CA PRO A 169 27.35 -7.27 13.08
C PRO A 169 27.38 -8.80 13.11
N VAL A 170 26.65 -9.44 12.20
CA VAL A 170 26.67 -10.89 12.11
C VAL A 170 28.04 -11.25 11.54
N ALA A 171 28.89 -11.85 12.37
CA ALA A 171 30.25 -12.21 11.96
C ALA A 171 30.25 -13.25 10.83
N ASP A 172 29.22 -14.10 10.80
CA ASP A 172 29.00 -15.14 9.79
C ASP A 172 27.56 -15.07 9.28
N ALA A 173 27.36 -14.41 8.12
CA ALA A 173 26.06 -14.40 7.46
C ALA A 173 25.61 -15.84 7.16
N ASP A 174 24.35 -16.16 7.44
CA ASP A 174 23.82 -17.48 7.14
C ASP A 174 23.80 -17.73 5.61
N PRO A 175 23.83 -18.99 5.15
CA PRO A 175 23.88 -19.30 3.73
C PRO A 175 22.74 -18.68 2.90
N ALA A 176 21.54 -18.52 3.45
CA ALA A 176 20.42 -17.90 2.73
C ALA A 176 20.65 -16.40 2.56
N THR A 177 21.15 -15.72 3.59
CA THR A 177 21.58 -14.32 3.51
C THR A 177 22.72 -14.12 2.51
N VAL A 178 23.69 -15.03 2.46
CA VAL A 178 24.78 -14.99 1.46
C VAL A 178 24.26 -15.19 0.04
N ALA A 179 23.35 -16.14 -0.17
CA ALA A 179 22.71 -16.37 -1.47
C ALA A 179 21.90 -15.15 -1.92
N LEU A 180 21.09 -14.57 -1.04
CA LEU A 180 20.32 -13.36 -1.31
C LEU A 180 21.23 -12.17 -1.64
N ALA A 181 22.36 -12.02 -0.95
CA ALA A 181 23.36 -11.00 -1.25
C ALA A 181 24.02 -11.23 -2.63
N GLY A 182 24.33 -12.47 -2.99
CA GLY A 182 24.82 -12.82 -4.33
C GLY A 182 23.82 -12.42 -5.41
N LEU A 183 22.55 -12.75 -5.19
CA LEU A 183 21.46 -12.38 -6.09
C LEU A 183 21.30 -10.87 -6.26
N VAL A 184 21.35 -10.14 -5.15
CA VAL A 184 21.38 -8.67 -5.11
C VAL A 184 22.58 -8.13 -5.92
N SER A 185 23.76 -8.74 -5.81
CA SER A 185 24.92 -8.32 -6.64
C SER A 185 24.73 -8.54 -8.14
N GLU A 186 24.04 -9.61 -8.53
CA GLU A 186 23.87 -9.98 -9.94
C GLU A 186 22.74 -9.19 -10.61
N THR A 187 21.60 -9.06 -9.92
CA THR A 187 20.39 -8.44 -10.48
C THR A 187 20.43 -6.92 -10.45
N LEU A 188 21.20 -6.31 -9.54
CA LEU A 188 21.08 -4.88 -9.28
C LEU A 188 22.06 -4.00 -10.07
N ARG A 189 23.14 -4.52 -10.64
CA ARG A 189 24.23 -3.70 -11.23
C ARG A 189 23.74 -2.67 -12.26
N ASP A 190 22.90 -3.10 -13.20
CA ASP A 190 22.37 -2.25 -14.28
C ASP A 190 20.84 -2.11 -14.20
N GLY A 191 20.28 -2.37 -13.02
CA GLY A 191 18.83 -2.41 -12.78
C GLY A 191 18.17 -1.04 -12.75
N PRO A 192 16.84 -0.98 -12.60
CA PRO A 192 16.11 0.28 -12.47
C PRO A 192 16.38 0.97 -11.13
N ALA A 193 15.93 2.23 -11.03
CA ALA A 193 16.16 3.08 -9.84
C ALA A 193 15.66 2.47 -8.52
N ILE A 194 14.53 1.75 -8.53
CA ILE A 194 14.05 0.94 -7.40
C ILE A 194 14.07 -0.52 -7.83
N HIS A 195 14.59 -1.40 -6.98
CA HIS A 195 14.64 -2.82 -7.28
C HIS A 195 14.37 -3.64 -6.02
N LEU A 196 13.28 -4.40 -6.04
CA LEU A 196 12.89 -5.35 -5.01
C LEU A 196 13.42 -6.74 -5.40
N VAL A 197 14.04 -7.43 -4.46
CA VAL A 197 14.47 -8.81 -4.58
C VAL A 197 13.81 -9.63 -3.49
N MET A 198 13.22 -10.76 -3.86
CA MET A 198 12.62 -11.70 -2.93
C MET A 198 13.12 -13.11 -3.22
N SER A 199 13.54 -13.81 -2.15
CA SER A 199 13.91 -15.24 -2.21
C SER A 199 13.18 -15.99 -1.11
N PRO A 200 12.27 -16.92 -1.43
CA PRO A 200 11.59 -17.71 -0.42
C PRO A 200 12.58 -18.62 0.31
N SER A 201 12.71 -18.46 1.63
CA SER A 201 13.55 -19.35 2.45
C SER A 201 12.97 -20.76 2.52
N SER A 202 13.79 -21.74 2.88
CA SER A 202 13.34 -23.13 3.10
C SER A 202 12.18 -23.21 4.11
N ASP A 203 12.22 -22.37 5.14
CA ASP A 203 11.22 -22.37 6.20
C ASP A 203 9.88 -21.82 5.69
N VAL A 204 9.92 -20.73 4.91
CA VAL A 204 8.70 -20.19 4.28
C VAL A 204 8.10 -21.19 3.31
N ARG A 205 8.93 -21.84 2.49
CA ARG A 205 8.47 -22.89 1.56
C ARG A 205 7.79 -24.02 2.33
N ARG A 206 8.41 -24.50 3.40
CA ARG A 206 7.86 -25.56 4.25
C ARG A 206 6.53 -25.14 4.89
N VAL A 207 6.45 -23.94 5.47
CA VAL A 207 5.21 -23.44 6.07
C VAL A 207 4.09 -23.36 5.05
N LEU A 208 4.35 -22.84 3.84
CA LEU A 208 3.36 -22.80 2.76
C LEU A 208 2.94 -24.19 2.29
N GLU A 209 3.89 -25.13 2.15
CA GLU A 209 3.62 -26.52 1.77
C GLU A 209 2.77 -27.27 2.81
N GLU A 210 2.98 -26.99 4.10
CA GLU A 210 2.22 -27.60 5.20
C GLU A 210 0.83 -26.97 5.38
N THR A 211 0.73 -25.64 5.26
CA THR A 211 -0.53 -24.90 5.51
C THR A 211 -1.43 -24.80 4.29
N LEU A 212 -0.88 -24.86 3.09
CA LEU A 212 -1.58 -24.71 1.82
C LEU A 212 -1.03 -25.71 0.79
N PRO A 213 -1.25 -27.03 0.96
CA PRO A 213 -0.61 -28.06 0.12
C PRO A 213 -0.97 -27.96 -1.37
N THR A 214 -2.16 -27.43 -1.67
CA THR A 214 -2.64 -27.16 -3.02
C THR A 214 -3.05 -25.70 -3.12
N LEU A 215 -2.74 -25.08 -4.26
CA LEU A 215 -3.29 -23.79 -4.62
C LEU A 215 -4.82 -23.88 -4.71
N GLY A 216 -5.52 -22.77 -4.45
CA GLY A 216 -6.97 -22.70 -4.65
C GLY A 216 -7.36 -23.04 -6.10
N PRO A 217 -8.59 -23.50 -6.36
CA PRO A 217 -9.06 -23.77 -7.73
C PRO A 217 -8.98 -22.54 -8.64
N GLU A 218 -9.06 -21.33 -8.08
CA GLU A 218 -8.90 -20.04 -8.76
C GLU A 218 -7.48 -19.84 -9.31
N LEU A 219 -6.49 -20.51 -8.72
CA LEU A 219 -5.08 -20.52 -9.12
C LEU A 219 -4.69 -21.85 -9.79
N GLY A 220 -5.66 -22.67 -10.20
CA GLY A 220 -5.45 -23.89 -10.97
C GLY A 220 -5.44 -25.17 -10.20
N GLY A 221 -5.60 -25.13 -8.87
CA GLY A 221 -5.63 -26.33 -8.04
C GLY A 221 -4.30 -27.11 -8.02
N ALA A 222 -3.22 -26.54 -8.58
CA ALA A 222 -1.93 -27.21 -8.65
C ALA A 222 -1.29 -27.35 -7.27
N PRO A 223 -0.43 -28.35 -7.04
CA PRO A 223 0.36 -28.44 -5.82
C PRO A 223 1.15 -27.14 -5.59
N VAL A 224 1.14 -26.62 -4.36
CA VAL A 224 1.86 -25.37 -4.04
C VAL A 224 3.37 -25.51 -4.26
N THR A 225 3.87 -26.75 -4.24
CA THR A 225 5.26 -27.11 -4.56
C THR A 225 5.70 -26.64 -5.95
N ALA A 226 4.78 -26.49 -6.90
CA ALA A 226 5.09 -25.90 -8.21
C ALA A 226 5.61 -24.46 -8.07
N VAL A 227 5.11 -23.70 -7.09
CA VAL A 227 5.54 -22.33 -6.79
C VAL A 227 6.69 -22.32 -5.80
N THR A 228 6.54 -22.99 -4.65
CA THR A 228 7.53 -22.95 -3.56
C THR A 228 8.85 -23.61 -3.91
N ARG A 229 8.84 -24.64 -4.75
CA ARG A 229 10.08 -25.32 -5.21
C ARG A 229 10.48 -24.90 -6.62
N GLY A 230 9.51 -24.45 -7.43
CA GLY A 230 9.78 -23.99 -8.79
C GLY A 230 10.48 -22.63 -8.83
N ILE A 231 10.23 -21.75 -7.87
CA ILE A 231 10.86 -20.42 -7.79
C ILE A 231 12.14 -20.47 -6.96
N GLU A 232 13.24 -20.01 -7.55
CA GLU A 232 14.47 -19.76 -6.82
C GLU A 232 14.42 -18.37 -6.18
N TRP A 233 14.12 -17.36 -7.00
CA TRP A 233 13.93 -15.98 -6.58
C TRP A 233 13.05 -15.22 -7.57
N MET A 234 12.61 -14.04 -7.15
CA MET A 234 11.97 -13.08 -8.04
C MET A 234 12.42 -11.66 -7.75
N THR A 235 12.36 -10.81 -8.77
CA THR A 235 12.64 -9.39 -8.64
C THR A 235 11.56 -8.53 -9.27
N LEU A 236 11.33 -7.36 -8.68
CA LEU A 236 10.49 -6.29 -9.20
C LEU A 236 11.32 -5.02 -9.29
N GLY A 237 11.62 -4.61 -10.51
CA GLY A 237 12.31 -3.37 -10.83
C GLY A 237 11.34 -2.28 -11.28
N ILE A 238 11.50 -1.07 -10.74
CA ILE A 238 10.69 0.10 -11.10
C ILE A 238 11.62 1.26 -11.42
N GLU A 239 11.60 1.73 -12.67
CA GLU A 239 12.32 2.94 -13.06
C GLU A 239 11.51 4.17 -12.63
N VAL A 240 12.08 4.98 -11.74
CA VAL A 240 11.45 6.16 -11.15
C VAL A 240 11.89 7.39 -11.94
N SER A 241 11.27 7.59 -13.11
CA SER A 241 11.53 8.70 -14.02
C SER A 241 10.22 9.22 -14.64
N SER A 242 10.31 10.23 -15.52
CA SER A 242 9.19 10.70 -16.33
C SER A 242 8.61 9.68 -17.32
N SER A 243 9.32 8.59 -17.61
CA SER A 243 8.86 7.45 -18.41
C SER A 243 9.05 6.15 -17.61
N PRO A 244 8.18 5.88 -16.62
CA PRO A 244 8.38 4.77 -15.71
C PRO A 244 8.29 3.43 -16.45
N ARG A 245 9.02 2.45 -15.95
CA ARG A 245 9.04 1.09 -16.49
C ARG A 245 9.01 0.12 -15.32
N LEU A 246 8.26 -0.96 -15.48
CA LEU A 246 8.24 -2.06 -14.53
C LEU A 246 8.84 -3.30 -15.19
N ASP A 247 9.82 -3.89 -14.53
CA ASP A 247 10.40 -5.18 -14.92
C ASP A 247 10.16 -6.16 -13.79
N PHE A 248 9.61 -7.33 -14.11
CA PHE A 248 9.39 -8.41 -13.17
C PHE A 248 10.07 -9.66 -13.71
N VAL A 249 10.98 -10.23 -12.91
CA VAL A 249 11.78 -11.39 -13.30
C VAL A 249 11.58 -12.48 -12.27
N ILE A 250 11.31 -13.70 -12.71
CA ILE A 250 11.32 -14.89 -11.87
C ILE A 250 12.42 -15.80 -12.39
N GLN A 251 13.35 -16.16 -11.52
CA GLN A 251 14.26 -17.27 -11.77
C GLN A 251 13.62 -18.55 -11.24
N ALA A 252 13.46 -19.52 -12.13
CA ALA A 252 13.03 -20.85 -11.76
C ALA A 252 14.25 -21.71 -11.37
N ALA A 253 14.01 -22.75 -10.57
CA ALA A 253 15.04 -23.70 -10.16
C ALA A 253 15.58 -24.57 -11.32
N SER A 254 14.89 -24.59 -12.46
CA SER A 254 15.29 -25.28 -13.69
C SER A 254 14.44 -24.82 -14.87
N GLU A 255 14.87 -25.11 -16.11
CA GLU A 255 14.08 -24.86 -17.30
C GLU A 255 12.70 -25.54 -17.25
N ARG A 256 12.63 -26.78 -16.74
CA ARG A 256 11.36 -27.48 -16.53
C ARG A 256 10.46 -26.75 -15.54
N ALA A 257 11.02 -26.28 -14.42
CA ALA A 257 10.26 -25.50 -13.45
C ALA A 257 9.75 -24.18 -14.04
N ALA A 258 10.52 -23.52 -14.91
CA ALA A 258 10.05 -22.34 -15.64
C ALA A 258 8.88 -22.66 -16.58
N VAL A 259 8.93 -23.80 -17.30
CA VAL A 259 7.80 -24.27 -18.12
C VAL A 259 6.56 -24.52 -17.26
N ASP A 260 6.72 -25.22 -16.13
CA ASP A 260 5.62 -25.56 -15.22
C ASP A 260 5.00 -24.28 -14.62
N LEU A 261 5.80 -23.32 -14.19
CA LEU A 261 5.35 -22.01 -13.70
C LEU A 261 4.64 -21.20 -14.80
N HIS A 262 5.19 -21.16 -16.01
CA HIS A 262 4.58 -20.44 -17.12
C HIS A 262 3.22 -21.06 -17.53
N ASN A 263 3.12 -22.39 -17.49
CA ASN A 263 1.87 -23.10 -17.73
C ASN A 263 0.85 -22.86 -16.62
N LEU A 264 1.29 -22.84 -15.35
CA LEU A 264 0.44 -22.45 -14.22
C LEU A 264 -0.12 -21.05 -14.41
N LEU A 265 0.70 -20.07 -14.80
CA LEU A 265 0.25 -18.70 -15.10
C LEU A 265 -0.76 -18.65 -16.25
N LYS A 266 -0.52 -19.41 -17.33
CA LYS A 266 -1.49 -19.55 -18.45
C LYS A 266 -2.81 -20.17 -18.00
N GLN A 267 -2.76 -21.19 -17.16
CA GLN A 267 -3.95 -21.86 -16.65
C GLN A 267 -4.75 -20.94 -15.73
N THR A 268 -4.09 -20.29 -14.76
CA THR A 268 -4.66 -19.27 -13.88
C THR A 268 -5.37 -18.20 -14.70
N ARG A 269 -4.70 -17.66 -15.72
CA ARG A 269 -5.30 -16.73 -16.67
C ARG A 269 -6.54 -17.33 -17.34
N ALA A 270 -6.46 -18.53 -17.92
CA ALA A 270 -7.57 -19.14 -18.63
C ALA A 270 -8.80 -19.34 -17.73
N MET A 271 -8.61 -19.69 -16.46
CA MET A 271 -9.73 -19.84 -15.52
C MET A 271 -10.32 -18.50 -15.12
N ILE A 272 -9.51 -17.46 -14.90
CA ILE A 272 -10.01 -16.09 -14.68
C ILE A 272 -10.88 -15.66 -15.87
N MET A 273 -10.42 -15.90 -17.10
CA MET A 273 -11.19 -15.60 -18.31
C MET A 273 -12.48 -16.44 -18.42
N ALA A 274 -12.44 -17.72 -18.08
CA ALA A 274 -13.60 -18.61 -18.13
C ALA A 274 -14.64 -18.25 -17.05
N ALA A 275 -14.19 -17.93 -15.84
CA ALA A 275 -15.04 -17.46 -14.75
C ALA A 275 -15.78 -16.18 -15.14
N PHE A 276 -15.09 -15.29 -15.87
CA PHE A 276 -15.69 -14.08 -16.44
C PHE A 276 -16.79 -14.40 -17.46
N GLN A 277 -16.53 -15.28 -18.43
CA GLN A 277 -17.50 -15.65 -19.47
C GLN A 277 -18.75 -16.33 -18.90
N GLN A 278 -18.62 -17.09 -17.82
CA GLN A 278 -19.73 -17.84 -17.22
C GLN A 278 -20.67 -16.99 -16.34
N ARG A 279 -20.38 -15.70 -16.09
CA ARG A 279 -21.19 -14.80 -15.23
C ARG A 279 -21.67 -15.44 -13.93
N ARG A 280 -20.80 -16.21 -13.25
CA ARG A 280 -21.19 -16.84 -11.98
C ARG A 280 -21.54 -15.75 -10.95
N PRO A 281 -22.61 -15.87 -10.13
CA PRO A 281 -23.00 -14.88 -9.11
C PRO A 281 -21.88 -14.51 -8.14
N ALA A 282 -21.07 -15.49 -7.70
CA ALA A 282 -19.90 -15.23 -6.85
C ALA A 282 -18.78 -14.46 -7.58
N VAL A 283 -18.73 -14.53 -8.92
CA VAL A 283 -17.81 -13.77 -9.77
C VAL A 283 -18.40 -12.40 -10.12
N LEU A 284 -19.72 -12.24 -10.09
CA LEU A 284 -20.42 -10.97 -10.25
C LEU A 284 -20.08 -9.97 -9.14
N GLU A 285 -19.84 -10.42 -7.91
CA GLU A 285 -19.33 -9.56 -6.84
C GLU A 285 -17.89 -9.07 -7.09
N LEU A 286 -17.07 -9.88 -7.77
CA LEU A 286 -15.69 -9.57 -8.17
C LEU A 286 -15.58 -9.07 -9.62
N GLN A 287 -16.70 -8.80 -10.31
CA GLN A 287 -16.71 -8.67 -11.76
C GLN A 287 -15.82 -7.54 -12.24
N GLY A 288 -15.79 -6.42 -11.52
CA GLY A 288 -14.91 -5.30 -11.84
C GLY A 288 -13.44 -5.71 -11.78
N GLU A 289 -13.00 -6.40 -10.73
CA GLU A 289 -11.60 -6.80 -10.54
C GLU A 289 -11.11 -7.76 -11.60
N LEU A 290 -11.93 -8.76 -11.92
CA LEU A 290 -11.55 -9.81 -12.84
C LEU A 290 -11.67 -9.37 -14.31
N LEU A 291 -12.59 -8.46 -14.65
CA LEU A 291 -12.67 -7.82 -15.98
C LEU A 291 -11.40 -7.05 -16.30
N LEU A 292 -10.94 -6.32 -15.30
CA LEU A 292 -9.74 -5.53 -15.41
C LEU A 292 -8.59 -6.52 -15.60
N LEU A 293 -8.44 -7.53 -14.74
CA LEU A 293 -7.31 -8.46 -14.84
C LEU A 293 -7.27 -9.12 -16.23
N ALA A 294 -8.43 -9.51 -16.75
CA ALA A 294 -8.61 -10.04 -18.09
C ALA A 294 -8.10 -9.10 -19.20
N ALA A 295 -8.38 -7.80 -19.12
CA ALA A 295 -8.00 -6.81 -20.13
C ALA A 295 -6.49 -6.61 -20.26
N VAL A 296 -5.73 -6.88 -19.20
CA VAL A 296 -4.26 -6.79 -19.19
C VAL A 296 -3.58 -8.15 -19.12
N ALA A 297 -4.34 -9.24 -18.99
CA ALA A 297 -3.78 -10.58 -18.80
C ALA A 297 -2.85 -11.02 -19.95
N ASP A 298 -3.08 -10.53 -21.17
CA ASP A 298 -2.18 -10.73 -22.31
C ASP A 298 -0.80 -10.11 -22.10
N HIS A 299 -0.75 -9.01 -21.36
CA HIS A 299 0.49 -8.30 -21.04
C HIS A 299 1.11 -8.75 -19.72
N LEU A 300 0.43 -9.55 -18.90
CA LEU A 300 0.93 -10.03 -17.61
C LEU A 300 1.58 -11.42 -17.67
N LEU A 301 1.50 -12.11 -18.82
CA LEU A 301 2.22 -13.37 -18.99
C LEU A 301 3.71 -13.08 -19.25
N PRO A 302 4.63 -13.47 -18.35
CA PRO A 302 6.05 -13.28 -18.58
C PRO A 302 6.51 -14.16 -19.75
N ALA A 303 7.39 -13.62 -20.60
CA ALA A 303 8.08 -14.41 -21.61
C ALA A 303 9.05 -15.39 -20.92
N GLN A 304 9.09 -16.63 -21.40
CA GLN A 304 10.03 -17.63 -20.91
C GLN A 304 11.31 -17.64 -21.77
N HIS A 305 12.47 -17.64 -21.11
CA HIS A 305 13.76 -17.88 -21.73
C HIS A 305 14.59 -18.81 -20.84
N ALA A 306 14.74 -20.07 -21.25
CA ALA A 306 15.31 -21.14 -20.43
C ALA A 306 14.59 -21.26 -19.06
N ASP A 307 15.32 -21.07 -17.98
CA ASP A 307 14.88 -21.09 -16.58
C ASP A 307 14.40 -19.73 -16.05
N VAL A 308 14.31 -18.71 -16.90
CA VAL A 308 13.87 -17.35 -16.52
C VAL A 308 12.50 -17.02 -17.11
N LEU A 309 11.62 -16.45 -16.29
CA LEU A 309 10.38 -15.80 -16.71
C LEU A 309 10.52 -14.28 -16.56
N LYS A 310 10.36 -13.53 -17.66
CA LYS A 310 10.52 -12.08 -17.68
C LYS A 310 9.28 -11.37 -18.20
N LEU A 311 8.77 -10.46 -17.39
CA LEU A 311 7.72 -9.51 -17.74
C LEU A 311 8.33 -8.10 -17.76
N SER A 312 8.15 -7.38 -18.86
CA SER A 312 8.58 -5.98 -18.97
C SER A 312 7.39 -5.14 -19.43
N LEU A 313 6.98 -4.20 -18.59
CA LEU A 313 5.93 -3.23 -18.87
C LEU A 313 6.57 -1.85 -19.10
N PRO A 314 6.65 -1.37 -20.36
CA PRO A 314 7.07 0.00 -20.63
C PRO A 314 6.01 0.99 -20.10
N ALA A 315 6.32 2.29 -20.11
CA ALA A 315 5.45 3.34 -19.56
C ALA A 315 3.99 3.23 -20.01
N GLU A 316 3.73 3.06 -21.30
CA GLU A 316 2.37 2.92 -21.84
C GLU A 316 1.66 1.64 -21.37
N GLY A 317 2.40 0.55 -21.16
CA GLY A 317 1.87 -0.71 -20.62
C GLY A 317 1.55 -0.57 -19.13
N LEU A 318 2.45 0.07 -18.39
CA LEU A 318 2.30 0.33 -16.96
C LEU A 318 1.15 1.30 -16.67
N GLU A 319 1.03 2.39 -17.44
CA GLU A 319 -0.08 3.34 -17.38
C GLU A 319 -1.42 2.64 -17.63
N ARG A 320 -1.51 1.84 -18.71
CA ARG A 320 -2.72 1.03 -18.97
C ARG A 320 -3.01 0.08 -17.83
N MET A 321 -2.00 -0.56 -17.25
CA MET A 321 -2.17 -1.46 -16.11
C MET A 321 -2.66 -0.70 -14.88
N ILE A 322 -2.10 0.46 -14.52
CA ILE A 322 -2.53 1.20 -13.33
C ILE A 322 -3.94 1.75 -13.51
N THR A 323 -4.21 2.41 -14.64
CA THR A 323 -5.51 3.01 -14.95
C THR A 323 -6.61 1.95 -15.06
N ALA A 324 -6.32 0.81 -15.68
CA ALA A 324 -7.28 -0.27 -15.77
C ALA A 324 -7.41 -1.03 -14.45
N GLN A 325 -6.33 -1.45 -13.79
CA GLN A 325 -6.39 -2.39 -12.66
C GLN A 325 -6.44 -1.72 -11.30
N VAL A 326 -5.45 -0.87 -11.06
CA VAL A 326 -5.12 -0.42 -9.71
C VAL A 326 -6.09 0.67 -9.28
N VAL A 327 -6.40 1.60 -10.19
CA VAL A 327 -7.30 2.73 -9.94
C VAL A 327 -8.70 2.26 -9.49
N PRO A 328 -9.41 1.38 -10.22
CA PRO A 328 -10.75 0.96 -9.79
C PRO A 328 -10.75 0.15 -8.49
N MET A 329 -9.66 -0.58 -8.20
CA MET A 329 -9.49 -1.28 -6.92
C MET A 329 -9.33 -0.29 -5.77
N ILE A 330 -8.49 0.74 -5.92
CA ILE A 330 -8.32 1.79 -4.92
C ILE A 330 -9.64 2.55 -4.71
N GLU A 331 -10.37 2.88 -5.79
CA GLU A 331 -11.66 3.56 -5.69
C GLU A 331 -12.68 2.75 -4.89
N ARG A 332 -12.80 1.44 -5.17
CA ARG A 332 -13.72 0.57 -4.43
C ARG A 332 -13.29 0.36 -2.99
N ALA A 333 -12.01 0.15 -2.73
CA ALA A 333 -11.47 0.05 -1.37
C ALA A 333 -11.75 1.34 -0.58
N ARG A 334 -11.58 2.50 -1.22
CA ARG A 334 -11.91 3.81 -0.62
C ARG A 334 -13.41 3.92 -0.36
N GLN A 335 -14.27 3.60 -1.33
CA GLN A 335 -15.72 3.64 -1.15
C GLN A 335 -16.18 2.73 -0.01
N ALA A 336 -15.65 1.50 0.06
CA ALA A 336 -15.93 0.56 1.14
C ALA A 336 -15.44 1.10 2.49
N SER A 337 -14.23 1.68 2.55
CA SER A 337 -13.71 2.30 3.77
C SER A 337 -14.56 3.49 4.22
N GLU A 338 -14.94 4.40 3.30
CA GLU A 338 -15.79 5.53 3.64
C GLU A 338 -17.19 5.09 4.10
N GLN A 339 -17.72 4.00 3.52
CA GLN A 339 -18.98 3.38 3.96
C GLN A 339 -18.87 2.82 5.38
N LEU A 340 -17.81 2.10 5.70
CA LEU A 340 -17.57 1.61 7.06
C LEU A 340 -17.41 2.76 8.07
N LEU A 341 -16.67 3.82 7.70
CA LEU A 341 -16.53 5.02 8.53
C LEU A 341 -17.88 5.71 8.73
N ALA A 342 -18.66 5.89 7.67
CA ALA A 342 -20.00 6.47 7.76
C ALA A 342 -20.93 5.65 8.66
N MET A 343 -20.92 4.31 8.55
CA MET A 343 -21.68 3.43 9.45
C MET A 343 -21.25 3.60 10.91
N SER A 344 -19.95 3.71 11.16
CA SER A 344 -19.43 3.98 12.49
C SER A 344 -19.88 5.33 13.03
N ASP A 345 -19.79 6.39 12.22
CA ASP A 345 -20.19 7.75 12.61
C ASP A 345 -21.69 7.84 12.91
N VAL A 346 -22.54 7.30 12.03
CA VAL A 346 -23.99 7.33 12.24
C VAL A 346 -24.38 6.53 13.49
N ARG A 347 -23.74 5.38 13.75
CA ARG A 347 -23.94 4.63 15.02
C ARG A 347 -23.52 5.46 16.24
N ALA A 348 -22.38 6.14 16.18
CA ALA A 348 -21.91 7.01 17.25
C ALA A 348 -22.88 8.19 17.50
N LEU A 349 -23.47 8.75 16.43
CA LEU A 349 -24.48 9.80 16.53
C LEU A 349 -25.77 9.28 17.19
N VAL A 350 -26.22 8.07 16.88
CA VAL A 350 -27.38 7.48 17.57
C VAL A 350 -27.11 7.22 19.04
N ILE A 351 -25.91 6.73 19.40
CA ILE A 351 -25.51 6.60 20.82
C ILE A 351 -25.54 7.97 21.52
N ALA A 352 -25.04 9.02 20.87
CA ALA A 352 -25.08 10.37 21.40
C ALA A 352 -26.51 10.91 21.55
N LEU A 353 -27.44 10.55 20.65
CA LEU A 353 -28.87 10.88 20.79
C LEU A 353 -29.47 10.24 22.04
N TYR A 354 -29.19 8.97 22.32
CA TYR A 354 -29.65 8.32 23.56
C TYR A 354 -29.05 8.97 24.81
N ALA A 355 -27.75 9.28 24.79
CA ALA A 355 -27.10 9.96 25.92
C ALA A 355 -27.72 11.35 26.16
N TYR A 356 -28.01 12.08 25.09
CA TYR A 356 -28.68 13.37 25.16
C TYR A 356 -30.10 13.24 25.71
N GLU A 357 -30.89 12.28 25.22
CA GLU A 357 -32.26 12.03 25.69
C GLU A 357 -32.28 11.62 27.16
N ASP A 358 -31.36 10.78 27.62
CA ASP A 358 -31.28 10.42 29.04
C ASP A 358 -30.99 11.64 29.92
N GLN A 359 -30.08 12.53 29.49
CA GLN A 359 -29.73 13.72 30.24
C GLN A 359 -30.84 14.80 30.22
N HIS A 360 -31.48 15.04 29.07
CA HIS A 360 -32.42 16.15 28.86
C HIS A 360 -33.89 15.72 28.91
N LYS A 361 -34.16 14.42 29.01
CA LYS A 361 -35.50 13.79 28.94
C LYS A 361 -36.26 14.07 27.65
N GLN A 362 -35.56 14.53 26.62
CA GLN A 362 -36.07 14.75 25.27
C GLN A 362 -34.93 14.66 24.26
N LEU A 363 -35.24 14.22 23.05
CA LEU A 363 -34.30 14.29 21.94
C LEU A 363 -34.04 15.74 21.51
N PRO A 364 -32.82 16.05 21.01
CA PRO A 364 -32.51 17.39 20.55
C PRO A 364 -33.34 17.77 19.33
N ASP A 365 -33.54 19.08 19.11
CA ASP A 365 -34.25 19.59 17.92
C ASP A 365 -33.38 19.60 16.65
N SER A 366 -32.05 19.51 16.82
CA SER A 366 -31.09 19.42 15.72
C SER A 366 -29.91 18.53 16.10
N ILE A 367 -29.21 17.97 15.11
CA ILE A 367 -28.01 17.17 15.35
C ILE A 367 -26.84 18.02 15.88
N ASP A 368 -26.83 19.33 15.60
CA ASP A 368 -25.82 20.27 16.10
C ASP A 368 -25.83 20.41 17.62
N ALA A 369 -26.99 20.22 18.25
CA ALA A 369 -27.10 20.23 19.71
C ALA A 369 -26.23 19.15 20.35
N LEU A 370 -25.95 18.03 19.67
CA LEU A 370 -25.05 16.99 20.16
C LEU A 370 -23.61 17.49 20.25
N ALA A 371 -23.14 18.24 19.25
CA ALA A 371 -21.81 18.82 19.26
C ALA A 371 -21.69 19.98 20.27
N GLN A 372 -22.74 20.81 20.37
CA GLN A 372 -22.79 21.90 21.36
C GLN A 372 -22.78 21.38 22.80
N ALA A 373 -23.44 20.24 23.06
CA ALA A 373 -23.42 19.56 24.35
C ALA A 373 -22.15 18.72 24.57
N GLY A 374 -21.24 18.64 23.60
CA GLY A 374 -19.97 17.93 23.72
C GLY A 374 -20.09 16.40 23.63
N HIS A 375 -21.21 15.85 23.15
CA HIS A 375 -21.37 14.40 22.97
C HIS A 375 -20.64 13.88 21.72
N VAL A 376 -20.43 14.73 20.71
CA VAL A 376 -19.70 14.41 19.48
C VAL A 376 -18.84 15.58 19.02
N LEU A 377 -17.82 15.30 18.20
CA LEU A 377 -17.02 16.34 17.56
C LEU A 377 -17.75 16.91 16.34
N PRO A 378 -17.60 18.21 16.00
CA PRO A 378 -18.24 18.81 14.82
C PRO A 378 -17.95 18.07 13.50
N ARG A 379 -16.75 17.48 13.36
CA ARG A 379 -16.38 16.68 12.18
C ARG A 379 -17.23 15.42 12.00
N GLN A 380 -17.77 14.85 13.08
CA GLN A 380 -18.62 13.66 13.03
C GLN A 380 -20.04 13.97 12.54
N LEU A 381 -20.41 15.25 12.41
CA LEU A 381 -21.67 15.68 11.81
C LEU A 381 -21.62 15.68 10.27
N VAL A 382 -20.45 15.41 9.68
CA VAL A 382 -20.20 15.43 8.24
C VAL A 382 -19.86 14.02 7.77
N SER A 383 -20.55 13.51 6.76
CA SER A 383 -20.25 12.21 6.18
C SER A 383 -18.85 12.23 5.52
N PRO A 384 -18.00 11.22 5.81
CA PRO A 384 -16.73 11.06 5.11
C PRO A 384 -16.95 10.78 3.62
N ARG A 385 -18.14 10.30 3.26
CA ARG A 385 -18.58 10.15 1.87
C ARG A 385 -19.10 11.49 1.40
N GLY A 386 -18.28 12.24 0.67
CA GLY A 386 -18.65 13.46 -0.07
C GLY A 386 -18.88 14.72 0.76
N GLY A 387 -18.57 14.71 2.06
CA GLY A 387 -18.48 15.94 2.86
C GLY A 387 -19.83 16.61 3.15
N THR A 388 -20.93 15.90 2.95
CA THR A 388 -22.28 16.41 3.25
C THR A 388 -22.64 16.15 4.71
N ARG A 389 -23.39 17.07 5.33
CA ARG A 389 -23.86 16.87 6.71
C ARG A 389 -24.85 15.70 6.81
N TYR A 390 -24.81 14.97 7.90
CA TYR A 390 -25.85 13.97 8.20
C TYR A 390 -27.19 14.67 8.45
N VAL A 391 -28.27 14.02 8.01
CA VAL A 391 -29.64 14.49 8.20
C VAL A 391 -30.21 13.76 9.41
N TYR A 392 -30.63 14.54 10.41
CA TYR A 392 -31.31 14.03 11.60
C TYR A 392 -32.82 14.23 11.49
N ARG A 393 -33.58 13.20 11.88
CA ARG A 393 -35.03 13.20 11.92
C ARG A 393 -35.49 12.87 13.33
N LYS A 394 -36.03 13.89 14.01
CA LYS A 394 -36.65 13.72 15.33
C LYS A 394 -37.99 12.95 15.16
N PRO A 395 -38.19 11.80 15.82
CA PRO A 395 -39.46 11.09 15.79
C PRO A 395 -40.55 11.87 16.53
N ALA A 396 -41.81 11.66 16.14
CA ALA A 396 -42.95 12.30 16.79
C ALA A 396 -43.22 11.78 18.22
N LEU A 397 -42.78 10.55 18.50
CA LEU A 397 -42.91 9.90 19.81
C LEU A 397 -41.52 9.74 20.45
N PRO A 398 -41.44 9.74 21.80
CA PRO A 398 -40.21 9.37 22.51
C PRO A 398 -39.70 7.99 22.09
N LEU A 399 -38.38 7.75 22.14
CA LEU A 399 -37.79 6.50 21.62
C LEU A 399 -38.36 5.25 22.28
N ASN A 400 -38.67 5.31 23.58
CA ASN A 400 -39.26 4.22 24.35
C ASN A 400 -40.77 3.98 24.09
N LYS A 401 -41.39 4.76 23.20
CA LYS A 401 -42.81 4.63 22.78
C LYS A 401 -42.96 4.23 21.32
N LEU A 402 -41.88 3.98 20.61
CA LEU A 402 -41.94 3.51 19.22
C LEU A 402 -42.33 2.03 19.17
N GLU A 403 -43.32 1.70 18.33
CA GLU A 403 -43.78 0.30 18.15
C GLU A 403 -42.82 -0.53 17.28
N SER A 404 -42.10 0.11 16.37
CA SER A 404 -41.14 -0.53 15.46
C SER A 404 -39.88 0.33 15.33
N PRO A 405 -39.06 0.46 16.40
CA PRO A 405 -37.88 1.31 16.40
C PRO A 405 -36.88 0.95 15.29
N GLU A 406 -36.83 -0.31 14.87
CA GLU A 406 -36.00 -0.82 13.77
C GLU A 406 -36.40 -0.26 12.39
N LYS A 407 -37.57 0.36 12.26
CA LYS A 407 -38.05 0.98 11.01
C LYS A 407 -37.94 2.50 11.02
N VAL A 408 -37.66 3.12 12.16
CA VAL A 408 -37.63 4.57 12.33
C VAL A 408 -36.20 5.07 12.13
N VAL A 409 -35.94 5.67 10.97
CA VAL A 409 -34.64 6.29 10.65
C VAL A 409 -34.46 7.56 11.50
N LEU A 410 -33.41 7.60 12.31
CA LEU A 410 -33.04 8.77 13.11
C LEU A 410 -32.01 9.65 12.40
N VAL A 411 -30.99 9.02 11.81
CA VAL A 411 -29.89 9.72 11.16
C VAL A 411 -29.59 9.03 9.84
N HIS A 412 -29.42 9.81 8.77
CA HIS A 412 -29.03 9.27 7.47
C HIS A 412 -28.09 10.21 6.73
N GLU A 413 -27.38 9.69 5.75
CA GLU A 413 -26.60 10.51 4.81
C GLU A 413 -27.52 11.44 3.99
N SER A 414 -27.04 12.65 3.68
CA SER A 414 -27.77 13.58 2.83
C SER A 414 -27.81 13.12 1.37
N PHE A 415 -28.92 13.43 0.68
CA PHE A 415 -29.07 13.24 -0.77
C PHE A 415 -28.53 14.41 -1.58
N GLU A 416 -28.21 15.53 -0.94
CA GLU A 416 -27.70 16.72 -1.61
C GLU A 416 -26.26 16.43 -2.10
N GLY A 417 -26.07 16.34 -3.42
CA GLY A 417 -24.76 16.14 -4.03
C GLY A 417 -24.77 15.10 -5.15
N ALA A 418 -23.66 14.38 -5.29
CA ALA A 418 -23.54 13.32 -6.28
C ALA A 418 -24.50 12.16 -5.93
N ALA A 419 -25.33 11.76 -6.89
CA ALA A 419 -26.22 10.62 -6.75
C ALA A 419 -25.40 9.37 -6.40
N ARG A 420 -25.82 8.65 -5.35
CA ARG A 420 -25.22 7.38 -4.94
C ARG A 420 -26.25 6.28 -5.07
N GLU A 421 -25.76 5.07 -5.28
CA GLU A 421 -26.60 3.88 -5.28
C GLU A 421 -27.05 3.55 -3.85
N PHE A 422 -26.14 3.70 -2.87
CA PHE A 422 -26.36 3.30 -1.49
C PHE A 422 -26.03 4.40 -0.47
N TYR A 423 -26.87 4.50 0.56
CA TYR A 423 -26.79 5.47 1.65
C TYR A 423 -26.75 4.76 3.00
N VAL A 424 -25.97 5.29 3.93
CA VAL A 424 -25.96 4.82 5.32
C VAL A 424 -27.08 5.50 6.10
N ALA A 425 -27.82 4.69 6.86
CA ALA A 425 -28.84 5.15 7.80
C ALA A 425 -28.71 4.40 9.12
N ALA A 426 -29.08 5.06 10.22
CA ALA A 426 -29.25 4.42 11.51
C ALA A 426 -30.63 4.67 12.09
N PHE A 427 -31.04 3.69 12.89
CA PHE A 427 -32.41 3.49 13.32
C PHE A 427 -32.56 3.71 14.81
N ALA A 428 -33.82 3.82 15.24
CA ALA A 428 -34.18 4.15 16.62
C ALA A 428 -33.97 3.01 17.62
N ASP A 429 -33.47 1.86 17.19
CA ASP A 429 -32.99 0.74 18.02
C ASP A 429 -31.44 0.68 18.11
N GLY A 430 -30.73 1.60 17.45
CA GLY A 430 -29.27 1.72 17.51
C GLY A 430 -28.51 1.01 16.39
N HIS A 431 -29.16 0.24 15.51
CA HIS A 431 -28.45 -0.35 14.38
C HIS A 431 -28.22 0.65 13.25
N ALA A 432 -27.23 0.35 12.40
CA ALA A 432 -26.94 1.10 11.19
C ALA A 432 -26.78 0.14 10.02
N GLU A 433 -27.32 0.51 8.88
CA GLU A 433 -27.32 -0.31 7.66
C GLU A 433 -27.12 0.56 6.42
N VAL A 434 -26.86 -0.13 5.30
CA VAL A 434 -26.62 0.48 4.00
C VAL A 434 -27.81 0.15 3.13
N LEU A 435 -28.48 1.18 2.63
CA LEU A 435 -29.75 1.08 1.93
C LEU A 435 -29.66 1.64 0.52
N PRO A 436 -30.30 1.00 -0.47
CA PRO A 436 -30.58 1.63 -1.75
C PRO A 436 -31.35 2.94 -1.57
N LEU A 437 -31.10 3.94 -2.42
CA LEU A 437 -31.78 5.25 -2.33
C LEU A 437 -33.31 5.13 -2.28
N ALA A 438 -33.89 4.26 -3.11
CA ALA A 438 -35.34 4.06 -3.16
C ALA A 438 -35.91 3.54 -1.83
N GLU A 439 -35.21 2.59 -1.19
CA GLU A 439 -35.62 2.03 0.09
C GLU A 439 -35.47 3.06 1.21
N LEU A 440 -34.36 3.81 1.25
CA LEU A 440 -34.19 4.86 2.25
C LEU A 440 -35.27 5.94 2.12
N LYS A 441 -35.60 6.35 0.89
CA LYS A 441 -36.68 7.30 0.59
C LYS A 441 -38.04 6.82 1.09
N GLU A 442 -38.36 5.55 0.84
CA GLU A 442 -39.57 4.91 1.37
C GLU A 442 -39.61 4.97 2.90
N ARG A 443 -38.51 4.58 3.56
CA ARG A 443 -38.41 4.56 5.04
C ARG A 443 -38.53 5.94 5.69
N ILE A 444 -38.10 7.01 5.01
CA ILE A 444 -38.21 8.38 5.52
C ILE A 444 -39.47 9.12 5.02
N GLY A 445 -40.35 8.45 4.27
CA GLY A 445 -41.58 9.02 3.74
C GLY A 445 -41.36 10.12 2.68
N GLN A 446 -40.29 10.03 1.89
CA GLN A 446 -40.03 10.93 0.77
C GLN A 446 -40.18 10.19 -0.57
N PRO A 447 -40.88 10.77 -1.57
CA PRO A 447 -40.99 10.17 -2.90
C PRO A 447 -39.68 10.22 -3.71
#